data_AF-A0A381U287-F1
#
_entry.id   AF-A0A381U287-F1
#
_cell.length_a   1.000
_cell.length_b   1.000
_cell.length_c   1.000
_cell.angle_alpha   90.00
_cell.angle_beta   90.00
_cell.angle_gamma   90.00
#
_symmetry.space_group_name_H-M   'P 1'
#
loop_
_entity.id
_entity.type
_entity.pdbx_description
1 polymer ?
#
loop_
_entity_poly.entity_id
_entity_poly.type
_entity_poly.pdbx_seq_one_letter_code
_entity_poly.pdbx_strand_id
1 'polypeptide(L)'
;MFLSKMALPRRTFLRGMGVSLALPLLDAMVPAASALANTAAKPVRRLGFVYIPNGAVMPSWQPAGDGALTELSRTLSPLAPFQDQVIVPIGLSQKQAEALGDGNGEHSRAGTVWLSGVHPKETEGADVRNGTTADQIAAQSIGGDTPLTSLELAMEQTYLIGNCDNGYSCVYTNSISWRTPTAPNPHETNPRIVFERMFGDGGTPEERRAQLKEDRS
;
A
#
# COMPACT_ATOMS: atom_id res chain seq x y z
N MET A 1 23.50 -31.05 -21.59
CA MET A 1 23.62 -29.69 -21.03
C MET A 1 24.07 -29.82 -19.58
N PHE A 2 25.30 -29.40 -19.25
CA PHE A 2 25.85 -29.47 -17.90
C PHE A 2 25.53 -28.16 -17.17
N LEU A 3 24.73 -28.23 -16.11
CA LEU A 3 24.47 -27.11 -15.21
C LEU A 3 25.50 -27.14 -14.08
N SER A 4 26.49 -26.25 -14.11
CA SER A 4 27.41 -26.09 -12.99
C SER A 4 26.73 -25.24 -11.90
N LYS A 5 26.60 -25.79 -10.68
CA LYS A 5 26.11 -25.06 -9.51
C LYS A 5 27.19 -24.14 -8.93
N MET A 6 27.76 -23.27 -9.76
CA MET A 6 28.79 -22.34 -9.31
C MET A 6 28.16 -21.23 -8.46
N ALA A 7 28.66 -21.09 -7.24
CA ALA A 7 28.36 -19.99 -6.32
C ALA A 7 29.69 -19.35 -5.89
N LEU A 8 29.72 -18.04 -5.68
CA LEU A 8 30.90 -17.34 -5.17
C LEU A 8 31.27 -17.90 -3.78
N PRO A 9 32.52 -18.34 -3.55
CA PRO A 9 32.95 -18.82 -2.24
C PRO A 9 32.77 -17.73 -1.18
N ARG A 10 32.18 -18.06 -0.03
CA ARG A 10 31.91 -17.13 1.09
C ARG A 10 33.13 -16.28 1.44
N ARG A 11 34.33 -16.85 1.40
CA ARG A 11 35.58 -16.16 1.71
C ARG A 11 35.99 -15.12 0.66
N THR A 12 35.68 -15.36 -0.61
CA THR A 12 35.90 -14.40 -1.71
C THR A 12 34.91 -13.25 -1.62
N PHE A 13 33.64 -13.56 -1.33
CA PHE A 13 32.61 -12.55 -1.09
C PHE A 13 32.96 -11.66 0.12
N LEU A 14 33.27 -12.24 1.27
CA LEU A 14 33.66 -11.50 2.48
C LEU A 14 34.93 -10.63 2.29
N ARG A 15 35.86 -11.04 1.42
CA ARG A 15 37.05 -10.24 1.07
C ARG A 15 36.72 -9.02 0.20
N GLY A 16 35.62 -9.05 -0.56
CA GLY A 16 35.11 -7.91 -1.33
C GLY A 16 34.15 -7.00 -0.55
N MET A 17 33.68 -7.43 0.64
CA MET A 17 32.67 -6.72 1.43
C MET A 17 33.10 -5.37 2.01
N GLY A 18 34.39 -5.02 1.97
CA GLY A 18 34.86 -3.68 2.37
C GLY A 18 34.32 -2.56 1.47
N VAL A 19 33.86 -2.87 0.25
CA VAL A 19 33.37 -1.90 -0.74
C VAL A 19 31.86 -2.04 -1.03
N SER A 20 31.22 -3.15 -0.64
CA SER A 20 29.88 -3.54 -1.14
C SER A 20 28.73 -3.52 -0.13
N LEU A 21 28.87 -2.84 1.02
CA LEU A 21 27.82 -2.76 2.06
C LEU A 21 26.50 -2.07 1.64
N ALA A 22 26.31 -1.71 0.37
CA ALA A 22 25.10 -1.11 -0.15
C ALA A 22 24.42 -1.90 -1.29
N LEU A 23 25.00 -3.00 -1.80
CA LEU A 23 24.44 -3.68 -2.97
C LEU A 23 23.48 -4.82 -2.58
N PRO A 24 22.21 -4.77 -3.04
CA PRO A 24 21.31 -5.92 -2.97
C PRO A 24 21.94 -7.14 -3.64
N LEU A 25 21.57 -8.34 -3.19
CA LEU A 25 22.00 -9.57 -3.84
C LEU A 25 21.52 -9.56 -5.30
N LEU A 26 22.45 -9.49 -6.26
CA LEU A 26 22.11 -9.51 -7.69
C LEU A 26 21.71 -10.93 -8.10
N ASP A 27 20.79 -11.06 -9.07
CA ASP A 27 20.34 -12.36 -9.60
C ASP A 27 21.50 -13.26 -10.05
N ALA A 28 22.60 -12.66 -10.52
CA ALA A 28 23.84 -13.35 -10.90
C ALA A 28 24.57 -14.06 -9.74
N MET A 29 24.19 -13.78 -8.48
CA MET A 29 24.75 -14.38 -7.27
C MET A 29 23.92 -15.57 -6.77
N VAL A 30 22.81 -15.87 -7.44
CA VAL A 30 21.96 -17.04 -7.15
C VAL A 30 22.39 -18.19 -8.07
N PRO A 31 22.72 -19.37 -7.53
CA PRO A 31 23.11 -20.50 -8.36
C PRO A 31 21.98 -20.88 -9.33
N ALA A 32 22.33 -21.15 -10.59
CA ALA A 32 21.37 -21.53 -11.63
C ALA A 32 20.46 -22.69 -11.17
N ALA A 33 19.16 -22.59 -11.48
CA ALA A 33 18.09 -23.52 -11.08
C ALA A 33 17.82 -23.60 -9.56
N SER A 34 18.26 -22.61 -8.76
CA SER A 34 17.79 -22.45 -7.38
C SER A 34 16.42 -21.78 -7.38
N ALA A 35 15.48 -22.30 -6.57
CA ALA A 35 14.22 -21.60 -6.34
C ALA A 35 14.49 -20.30 -5.57
N LEU A 36 14.39 -19.14 -6.25
CA LEU A 36 14.64 -17.82 -5.67
C LEU A 36 13.88 -17.59 -4.35
N ALA A 37 12.69 -18.19 -4.22
CA ALA A 37 11.86 -18.16 -3.03
C ALA A 37 12.54 -18.72 -1.76
N ASN A 38 13.56 -19.58 -1.90
CA ASN A 38 14.32 -20.21 -0.82
C ASN A 38 15.72 -19.61 -0.66
N THR A 39 15.96 -18.42 -1.23
CA THR A 39 17.27 -17.76 -1.18
C THR A 39 17.14 -16.38 -0.54
N ALA A 40 18.26 -15.84 -0.07
CA ALA A 40 18.35 -14.46 0.39
C ALA A 40 18.06 -13.41 -0.70
N ALA A 41 17.95 -13.83 -1.97
CA ALA A 41 17.55 -12.99 -3.10
C ALA A 41 16.03 -12.94 -3.31
N LYS A 42 15.22 -13.52 -2.42
CA LYS A 42 13.75 -13.50 -2.54
C LYS A 42 13.27 -12.05 -2.68
N PRO A 43 12.57 -11.69 -3.78
CA PRO A 43 12.07 -10.34 -3.95
C PRO A 43 11.13 -9.94 -2.80
N VAL A 44 11.29 -8.72 -2.30
CA VAL A 44 10.36 -8.13 -1.34
C VAL A 44 9.02 -7.94 -2.04
N ARG A 45 8.00 -8.65 -1.58
CA ARG A 45 6.62 -8.48 -2.07
C ARG A 45 6.07 -7.20 -1.46
N ARG A 46 5.53 -6.33 -2.32
CA ARG A 46 4.84 -5.10 -1.90
C ARG A 46 3.41 -5.17 -2.39
N LEU A 47 2.50 -4.66 -1.58
CA LEU A 47 1.10 -4.49 -1.91
C LEU A 47 0.80 -3.00 -1.81
N GLY A 48 0.14 -2.46 -2.84
CA GLY A 48 -0.25 -1.05 -2.90
C GLY A 48 -1.73 -0.93 -3.21
N PHE A 49 -2.38 0.01 -2.55
CA PHE A 49 -3.75 0.42 -2.82
C PHE A 49 -3.74 1.90 -3.18
N VAL A 50 -4.31 2.25 -4.32
CA VAL A 50 -4.41 3.64 -4.78
C VAL A 50 -5.89 4.01 -4.88
N TYR A 51 -6.30 4.96 -4.04
CA TYR A 51 -7.66 5.49 -4.06
C TYR A 51 -7.76 6.61 -5.09
N ILE A 52 -8.83 6.61 -5.89
CA ILE A 52 -9.14 7.68 -6.86
C ILE A 52 -10.42 8.36 -6.38
N PRO A 53 -10.32 9.48 -5.62
CA PRO A 53 -11.50 10.19 -5.15
C PRO A 53 -12.32 10.71 -6.33
N ASN A 54 -13.65 10.73 -6.17
CA ASN A 54 -14.63 11.02 -7.24
C ASN A 54 -14.62 10.03 -8.42
N GLY A 55 -13.77 9.00 -8.40
CA GLY A 55 -13.71 7.97 -9.41
C GLY A 55 -13.03 8.41 -10.71
N ALA A 56 -13.40 7.75 -11.81
CA ALA A 56 -12.82 7.97 -13.13
C ALA A 56 -13.90 8.31 -14.16
N VAL A 57 -13.48 8.89 -15.29
CA VAL A 57 -14.35 9.05 -16.46
C VAL A 57 -14.62 7.68 -17.06
N MET A 58 -15.69 7.01 -16.61
CA MET A 58 -15.96 5.60 -16.88
C MET A 58 -15.90 5.21 -18.38
N PRO A 59 -16.46 6.00 -19.33
CA PRO A 59 -16.33 5.69 -20.76
C PRO A 59 -14.89 5.68 -21.28
N SER A 60 -13.97 6.37 -20.62
CA SER A 60 -12.53 6.39 -20.94
C SER A 60 -11.69 5.47 -20.04
N TRP A 61 -12.28 4.91 -18.97
CA TRP A 61 -11.63 4.00 -18.02
C TRP A 61 -11.93 2.55 -18.35
N GLN A 62 -13.19 2.21 -18.60
CA GLN A 62 -13.63 0.84 -18.82
C GLN A 62 -13.15 0.31 -20.19
N PRO A 63 -12.39 -0.80 -20.23
CA PRO A 63 -12.08 -1.50 -21.48
C PRO A 63 -13.34 -2.04 -22.16
N ALA A 64 -13.30 -2.20 -23.48
CA ALA A 64 -14.40 -2.80 -24.25
C ALA A 64 -14.36 -4.33 -24.19
N GLY A 65 -15.54 -4.94 -24.18
CA GLY A 65 -15.69 -6.40 -24.20
C GLY A 65 -15.51 -7.06 -22.83
N ASP A 66 -15.73 -8.37 -22.80
CA ASP A 66 -15.60 -9.23 -21.63
C ASP A 66 -14.39 -10.18 -21.79
N GLY A 67 -13.76 -10.55 -20.68
CA GLY A 67 -12.69 -11.54 -20.65
C GLY A 67 -11.28 -10.94 -20.61
N ALA A 68 -10.33 -11.57 -21.31
CA ALA A 68 -8.95 -11.10 -21.32
C ALA A 68 -8.84 -9.72 -21.98
N LEU A 69 -8.08 -8.81 -21.37
CA LEU A 69 -7.84 -7.49 -21.93
C LEU A 69 -7.02 -7.65 -23.21
N THR A 70 -7.65 -7.45 -24.37
CA THR A 70 -6.98 -7.40 -25.68
C THR A 70 -6.58 -5.97 -26.05
N GLU A 71 -7.33 -4.98 -25.57
CA GLU A 71 -7.07 -3.56 -25.75
C GLU A 71 -7.33 -2.80 -24.44
N LEU A 72 -6.50 -1.80 -24.16
CA LEU A 72 -6.67 -0.91 -23.01
C LEU A 72 -7.45 0.34 -23.42
N SER A 73 -8.28 0.84 -22.51
CA SER A 73 -8.97 2.11 -22.68
C SER A 73 -7.97 3.28 -22.67
N ARG A 74 -8.40 4.47 -23.12
CA ARG A 74 -7.54 5.67 -23.16
C ARG A 74 -6.87 5.95 -21.82
N THR A 75 -7.60 5.86 -20.71
CA THR A 75 -7.06 6.16 -19.37
C THR A 75 -6.07 5.09 -18.92
N LEU A 76 -6.26 3.84 -19.35
CA LEU A 76 -5.40 2.72 -18.99
C LEU A 76 -4.23 2.51 -19.96
N SER A 77 -4.18 3.23 -21.09
CA SER A 77 -3.12 3.10 -22.10
C SER A 77 -1.67 3.15 -21.58
N PRO A 78 -1.32 3.89 -20.50
CA PRO A 78 0.04 3.85 -19.94
C PRO A 78 0.44 2.47 -19.37
N LEU A 79 -0.52 1.59 -19.11
CA LEU A 79 -0.29 0.22 -18.62
C LEU A 79 -0.06 -0.80 -19.74
N ALA A 80 0.02 -0.39 -21.01
CA ALA A 80 0.25 -1.29 -22.14
C ALA A 80 1.45 -2.25 -21.96
N PRO A 81 2.60 -1.84 -21.37
CA PRO A 81 3.72 -2.75 -21.10
C PRO A 81 3.40 -3.88 -20.10
N PHE A 82 2.30 -3.77 -19.37
CA PHE A 82 1.86 -4.70 -18.31
C PHE A 82 0.46 -5.26 -18.58
N GLN A 83 -0.04 -5.19 -19.81
CA GLN A 83 -1.42 -5.55 -20.15
C GLN A 83 -1.81 -6.96 -19.67
N ASP A 84 -0.88 -7.91 -19.73
CA ASP A 84 -1.05 -9.30 -19.27
C ASP A 84 -1.13 -9.46 -17.74
N GLN A 85 -0.83 -8.39 -16.99
CA GLN A 85 -0.85 -8.30 -15.53
C GLN A 85 -1.97 -7.38 -15.00
N VAL A 86 -2.77 -6.78 -15.89
CA VAL A 86 -3.85 -5.88 -15.50
C VAL A 86 -5.19 -6.63 -15.49
N ILE A 87 -5.95 -6.41 -14.42
CA ILE A 87 -7.34 -6.85 -14.31
C ILE A 87 -8.20 -5.63 -14.03
N VAL A 88 -9.25 -5.43 -14.82
CA VAL A 88 -10.24 -4.37 -14.62
C VAL A 88 -11.58 -5.02 -14.31
N PRO A 89 -11.95 -5.18 -13.03
CA PRO A 89 -13.25 -5.71 -12.69
C PRO A 89 -14.35 -4.69 -13.05
N ILE A 90 -15.41 -5.19 -13.68
CA ILE A 90 -16.58 -4.39 -14.07
C ILE A 90 -17.83 -4.93 -13.37
N GLY A 91 -18.82 -4.07 -13.15
CA GLY A 91 -20.09 -4.47 -12.51
C GLY A 91 -20.01 -4.73 -11.01
N LEU A 92 -18.93 -4.31 -10.35
CA LEU A 92 -18.84 -4.35 -8.88
C LEU A 92 -19.54 -3.14 -8.26
N SER A 93 -20.19 -3.34 -7.13
CA SER A 93 -20.82 -2.30 -6.32
C SER A 93 -20.56 -2.56 -4.84
N GLN A 94 -20.19 -1.50 -4.11
CA GLN A 94 -20.00 -1.52 -2.65
C GLN A 94 -21.30 -1.07 -1.98
N LYS A 95 -22.21 -2.02 -1.73
CA LYS A 95 -23.53 -1.72 -1.12
C LYS A 95 -23.44 -1.08 0.26
N GLN A 96 -22.33 -1.24 0.95
CA GLN A 96 -22.08 -0.61 2.25
C GLN A 96 -21.79 0.90 2.12
N ALA A 97 -21.56 1.42 0.91
CA ALA A 97 -21.46 2.87 0.65
C ALA A 97 -22.83 3.56 0.53
N GLU A 98 -23.91 2.78 0.36
CA GLU A 98 -25.27 3.31 0.23
C GLU A 98 -25.71 3.99 1.54
N ALA A 99 -26.75 4.81 1.47
CA ALA A 99 -27.19 5.60 2.60
C ALA A 99 -27.60 4.77 3.83
N LEU A 100 -28.26 3.63 3.62
CA LEU A 100 -28.77 2.72 4.66
C LEU A 100 -29.60 3.38 5.79
N GLY A 101 -30.02 4.63 5.63
CA GLY A 101 -30.78 5.39 6.63
C GLY A 101 -30.16 6.75 6.96
N ASP A 102 -28.86 6.92 6.72
CA ASP A 102 -28.04 8.04 7.19
C ASP A 102 -28.19 9.31 6.33
N GLY A 103 -28.94 9.24 5.22
CA GLY A 103 -29.09 10.36 4.29
C GLY A 103 -27.81 10.67 3.51
N ASN A 104 -27.46 11.96 3.37
CA ASN A 104 -26.24 12.42 2.71
C ASN A 104 -25.00 11.92 3.47
N GLY A 105 -23.84 11.86 2.81
CA GLY A 105 -22.63 11.29 3.42
C GLY A 105 -21.75 10.51 2.45
N GLU A 106 -21.99 10.67 1.16
CA GLU A 106 -21.44 9.83 0.10
C GLU A 106 -19.92 9.89 0.07
N HIS A 107 -19.33 11.06 0.38
CA HIS A 107 -17.88 11.21 0.39
C HIS A 107 -17.26 10.45 1.57
N SER A 108 -17.84 10.61 2.76
CA SER A 108 -17.41 9.88 3.96
C SER A 108 -17.54 8.37 3.78
N ARG A 109 -18.69 7.91 3.26
CA ARG A 109 -18.95 6.49 3.04
C ARG A 109 -18.04 5.90 1.96
N ALA A 110 -17.89 6.57 0.81
CA ALA A 110 -17.13 6.04 -0.32
C ALA A 110 -15.66 5.73 0.03
N GLY A 111 -14.99 6.64 0.73
CA GLY A 111 -13.60 6.41 1.17
C GLY A 111 -13.53 5.33 2.25
N THR A 112 -14.42 5.40 3.23
CA THR A 112 -14.37 4.53 4.41
C THR A 112 -14.65 3.05 4.10
N VAL A 113 -15.58 2.76 3.18
CA VAL A 113 -15.93 1.37 2.86
C VAL A 113 -14.99 0.72 1.87
N TRP A 114 -14.18 1.49 1.14
CA TRP A 114 -13.42 1.01 -0.02
C TRP A 114 -12.55 -0.21 0.30
N LEU A 115 -11.82 -0.17 1.42
CA LEU A 115 -10.99 -1.28 1.88
C LEU A 115 -11.55 -2.02 3.11
N SER A 116 -12.59 -1.51 3.77
CA SER A 116 -13.17 -2.16 4.95
C SER A 116 -14.33 -3.09 4.59
N GLY A 117 -15.10 -2.76 3.54
CA GLY A 117 -16.37 -3.44 3.25
C GLY A 117 -17.41 -3.31 4.37
N VAL A 118 -17.28 -2.31 5.25
CA VAL A 118 -18.14 -2.08 6.42
C VAL A 118 -18.75 -0.69 6.30
N HIS A 119 -20.07 -0.59 6.51
CA HIS A 119 -20.76 0.70 6.56
C HIS A 119 -20.32 1.45 7.83
N PRO A 120 -19.78 2.68 7.73
CA PRO A 120 -19.36 3.43 8.89
C PRO A 120 -20.54 3.78 9.78
N LYS A 121 -20.30 3.91 11.07
CA LYS A 121 -21.29 4.48 11.97
C LYS A 121 -21.46 5.97 11.66
N GLU A 122 -22.67 6.41 11.36
CA GLU A 122 -23.06 7.82 11.34
C GLU A 122 -22.78 8.45 12.72
N THR A 123 -21.80 9.33 12.77
CA THR A 123 -21.46 10.12 13.95
C THR A 123 -20.55 11.26 13.56
N GLU A 124 -20.77 12.43 14.16
CA GLU A 124 -19.87 13.59 14.10
C GLU A 124 -18.89 13.60 15.30
N GLY A 125 -19.07 12.66 16.25
CA GLY A 125 -18.32 12.57 17.49
C GLY A 125 -17.05 11.74 17.42
N ALA A 126 -16.43 11.54 18.58
CA ALA A 126 -15.20 10.74 18.73
C ALA A 126 -15.45 9.22 18.72
N ASP A 127 -16.72 8.79 18.74
CA ASP A 127 -17.15 7.39 18.79
C ASP A 127 -17.25 6.76 17.40
N VAL A 128 -16.29 7.12 16.53
CA VAL A 128 -16.16 6.62 15.16
C VAL A 128 -15.98 5.10 15.14
N ARG A 129 -16.59 4.46 14.16
CA ARG A 129 -16.51 3.00 13.98
C ARG A 129 -16.63 2.61 12.51
N ASN A 130 -15.67 1.81 12.05
CA ASN A 130 -15.60 1.19 10.73
C ASN A 130 -15.25 -0.31 10.89
N GLY A 131 -14.54 -0.90 9.93
CA GLY A 131 -13.84 -2.18 10.03
C GLY A 131 -12.34 -2.04 9.80
N THR A 132 -11.58 -3.05 10.22
CA THR A 132 -10.16 -3.16 9.85
C THR A 132 -10.06 -3.31 8.33
N THR A 133 -9.21 -2.51 7.69
CA THR A 133 -9.12 -2.46 6.23
C THR A 133 -8.19 -3.54 5.66
N ALA A 134 -8.43 -3.93 4.40
CA ALA A 134 -7.69 -4.98 3.71
C ALA A 134 -6.17 -4.74 3.65
N ASP A 135 -5.74 -3.48 3.51
CA ASP A 135 -4.32 -3.10 3.57
C ASP A 135 -3.69 -3.40 4.92
N GLN A 136 -4.42 -3.22 6.02
CA GLN A 136 -3.92 -3.48 7.37
C GLN A 136 -3.91 -4.97 7.71
N ILE A 137 -4.90 -5.73 7.20
CA ILE A 137 -4.87 -7.20 7.25
C ILE A 137 -3.65 -7.74 6.50
N ALA A 138 -3.36 -7.18 5.33
CA ALA A 138 -2.17 -7.54 4.56
C ALA A 138 -0.87 -7.14 5.28
N ALA A 139 -0.79 -5.91 5.81
CA ALA A 139 0.37 -5.41 6.55
C ALA A 139 0.75 -6.31 7.74
N GLN A 140 -0.23 -6.84 8.47
CA GLN A 140 0.01 -7.81 9.55
C GLN A 140 0.62 -9.12 9.05
N SER A 141 0.36 -9.49 7.80
CA SER A 141 0.82 -10.76 7.21
C SER A 141 2.17 -10.64 6.48
N ILE A 142 2.46 -9.50 5.85
CA ILE A 142 3.65 -9.33 4.99
C ILE A 142 4.60 -8.21 5.42
N GLY A 143 4.22 -7.38 6.38
CA GLY A 143 4.99 -6.20 6.82
C GLY A 143 6.02 -6.49 7.91
N GLY A 144 6.18 -7.74 8.34
CA GLY A 144 7.07 -8.11 9.47
C GLY A 144 8.57 -7.94 9.20
N ASP A 145 8.96 -7.90 7.93
CA ASP A 145 10.38 -7.79 7.51
C ASP A 145 10.82 -6.34 7.25
N THR A 146 9.92 -5.37 7.39
CA THR A 146 10.20 -3.94 7.17
C THR A 146 10.06 -3.13 8.46
N PRO A 147 10.83 -2.03 8.65
CA PRO A 147 10.71 -1.19 9.85
C PRO A 147 9.29 -0.61 10.04
N LEU A 148 8.65 -0.26 8.93
CA LEU A 148 7.26 0.18 8.86
C LEU A 148 6.43 -0.92 8.23
N THR A 149 5.32 -1.30 8.85
CA THR A 149 4.43 -2.37 8.35
C THR A 149 3.54 -1.91 7.21
N SER A 150 3.25 -0.61 7.14
CA SER A 150 2.44 0.05 6.13
C SER A 150 2.87 1.51 5.95
N LEU A 151 2.47 2.13 4.85
CA LEU A 151 2.69 3.54 4.54
C LEU A 151 1.38 4.13 4.01
N GLU A 152 0.76 5.01 4.78
CA GLU A 152 -0.45 5.71 4.42
C GLU A 152 -0.09 7.10 3.86
N LEU A 153 -0.32 7.29 2.56
CA LEU A 153 0.09 8.49 1.83
C LEU A 153 -1.13 9.23 1.27
N ALA A 154 -1.09 10.56 1.29
CA ALA A 154 -2.12 11.40 0.71
C ALA A 154 -1.52 12.54 -0.12
N MET A 155 -2.32 13.09 -1.03
CA MET A 155 -1.92 14.23 -1.87
C MET A 155 -2.15 15.58 -1.19
N GLU A 156 -3.09 15.64 -0.26
CA GLU A 156 -3.53 16.87 0.40
C GLU A 156 -3.61 16.65 1.90
N GLN A 157 -3.32 17.69 2.68
CA GLN A 157 -3.48 17.64 4.14
C GLN A 157 -4.96 17.73 4.47
N THR A 158 -5.43 16.85 5.34
CA THR A 158 -6.83 16.91 5.78
C THR A 158 -6.97 16.77 7.27
N TYR A 159 -7.88 17.58 7.83
CA TYR A 159 -8.12 17.68 9.27
C TYR A 159 -8.97 16.51 9.75
N LEU A 160 -8.56 15.81 10.81
CA LEU A 160 -9.33 14.68 11.35
C LEU A 160 -10.47 15.11 12.29
N ILE A 161 -10.48 16.36 12.74
CA ILE A 161 -11.43 16.85 13.75
C ILE A 161 -12.50 17.70 13.09
N GLY A 162 -13.76 17.42 13.43
CA GLY A 162 -14.92 18.19 13.00
C GLY A 162 -15.90 17.35 12.18
N ASN A 163 -16.79 18.06 11.50
CA ASN A 163 -17.79 17.53 10.59
C ASN A 163 -17.40 17.93 9.16
N CYS A 164 -17.24 16.94 8.29
CA CYS A 164 -16.86 17.16 6.89
C CYS A 164 -17.93 16.69 5.90
N ASP A 165 -18.97 16.01 6.39
CA ASP A 165 -20.08 15.52 5.59
C ASP A 165 -21.26 15.32 6.54
N ASN A 166 -22.47 15.78 6.21
CA ASN A 166 -23.59 15.88 7.14
C ASN A 166 -23.81 14.56 7.92
N GLY A 167 -23.60 14.53 9.24
CA GLY A 167 -23.73 13.33 10.08
C GLY A 167 -22.44 12.51 10.25
N TYR A 168 -21.36 12.82 9.55
CA TYR A 168 -20.09 12.08 9.57
C TYR A 168 -18.89 12.94 9.99
N SER A 169 -18.09 12.37 10.90
CA SER A 169 -16.80 12.89 11.33
C SER A 169 -15.83 13.00 10.16
N CYS A 170 -15.03 14.07 10.16
CA CYS A 170 -13.96 14.29 9.17
C CYS A 170 -12.98 13.12 9.02
N VAL A 171 -12.83 12.29 10.06
CA VAL A 171 -12.03 11.05 9.99
C VAL A 171 -12.45 10.16 8.81
N TYR A 172 -13.75 10.05 8.51
CA TYR A 172 -14.25 9.15 7.47
C TYR A 172 -13.89 9.61 6.05
N THR A 173 -13.85 10.92 5.80
CA THR A 173 -13.37 11.46 4.52
C THR A 173 -11.85 11.36 4.39
N ASN A 174 -11.14 11.43 5.52
CA ASN A 174 -9.70 11.71 5.55
C ASN A 174 -8.84 10.48 5.84
N SER A 175 -9.47 9.35 6.15
CA SER A 175 -8.80 8.08 6.46
C SER A 175 -9.43 6.92 5.70
N ILE A 176 -8.70 6.42 4.70
CA ILE A 176 -9.04 5.22 3.92
C ILE A 176 -8.45 3.92 4.50
N SER A 177 -7.60 4.04 5.53
CA SER A 177 -6.91 2.92 6.18
C SER A 177 -7.23 2.89 7.68
N TRP A 178 -7.61 1.73 8.20
CA TRP A 178 -8.03 1.53 9.58
C TRP A 178 -7.38 0.26 10.15
N ARG A 179 -6.48 0.43 11.12
CA ARG A 179 -5.76 -0.68 11.77
C ARG A 179 -6.68 -1.51 12.66
N THR A 180 -7.70 -0.87 13.24
CA THR A 180 -8.77 -1.53 13.99
C THR A 180 -10.10 -0.85 13.67
N PRO A 181 -11.26 -1.44 14.04
CA PRO A 181 -12.57 -0.82 13.81
C PRO A 181 -12.74 0.59 14.38
N THR A 182 -11.89 1.03 15.31
CA THR A 182 -11.96 2.34 15.97
C THR A 182 -10.66 3.14 15.86
N ALA A 183 -9.68 2.67 15.08
CA ALA A 183 -8.37 3.31 14.95
C ALA A 183 -8.04 3.56 13.47
N PRO A 184 -8.35 4.76 12.94
CA PRO A 184 -7.88 5.17 11.62
C PRO A 184 -6.36 5.35 11.63
N ASN A 185 -5.71 5.07 10.52
CA ASN A 185 -4.30 5.41 10.35
C ASN A 185 -4.18 6.85 9.81
N PRO A 186 -3.26 7.66 10.37
CA PRO A 186 -2.94 8.97 9.81
C PRO A 186 -2.22 8.82 8.48
N HIS A 187 -2.51 9.72 7.54
CA HIS A 187 -1.79 9.80 6.28
C HIS A 187 -0.65 10.83 6.37
N GLU A 188 0.39 10.65 5.56
CA GLU A 188 1.46 11.62 5.39
C GLU A 188 1.42 12.22 3.97
N THR A 189 1.57 13.53 3.88
CA THR A 189 1.55 14.28 2.60
C THR A 189 2.93 14.81 2.23
N ASN A 190 3.84 14.88 3.21
CA ASN A 190 5.18 15.38 3.03
C ASN A 190 6.14 14.23 2.69
N PRO A 191 6.62 14.13 1.44
CA PRO A 191 7.51 13.05 1.03
C PRO A 191 8.85 13.05 1.79
N ARG A 192 9.28 14.19 2.34
CA ARG A 192 10.47 14.26 3.21
C ARG A 192 10.27 13.46 4.49
N ILE A 193 9.13 13.65 5.17
CA ILE A 193 8.81 12.93 6.41
C ILE A 193 8.70 11.43 6.14
N VAL A 194 8.09 11.04 5.01
CA VAL A 194 8.03 9.63 4.59
C VAL A 194 9.45 9.06 4.40
N PHE A 195 10.32 9.79 3.70
CA PHE A 195 11.69 9.37 3.47
C PHE A 195 12.48 9.20 4.78
N GLU A 196 12.39 10.19 5.67
CA GLU A 196 13.07 10.16 6.98
C GLU A 196 12.56 9.00 7.85
N ARG A 197 11.25 8.70 7.83
CA ARG A 197 10.69 7.52 8.50
C ARG A 197 11.18 6.19 7.93
N MET A 198 11.39 6.14 6.61
CA MET A 198 11.85 4.91 5.95
C MET A 198 13.36 4.68 6.10
N PHE A 199 14.15 5.75 6.12
CA PHE A 199 15.60 5.68 5.96
C PHE A 199 16.41 6.38 7.04
N GLY A 200 15.77 7.07 7.99
CA GLY A 200 16.36 7.91 9.04
C GLY A 200 16.71 9.32 8.57
N ASP A 201 16.85 10.26 9.52
CA ASP A 201 17.30 11.63 9.28
C ASP A 201 18.84 11.69 9.23
N GLY A 202 19.43 11.25 8.11
CA GLY A 202 20.88 11.26 7.94
C GLY A 202 21.64 10.51 9.05
N GLY A 203 22.92 10.81 9.24
CA GLY A 203 23.72 10.25 10.34
C GLY A 203 24.23 8.82 10.16
N THR A 204 24.83 8.30 11.23
CA THR A 204 25.42 6.96 11.30
C THR A 204 24.33 5.86 11.25
N PRO A 205 24.64 4.63 10.81
CA PRO A 205 23.71 3.51 10.86
C PRO A 205 23.13 3.25 12.26
N GLU A 206 23.89 3.52 13.32
CA GLU A 206 23.49 3.39 14.71
C GLU A 206 22.40 4.40 15.08
N GLU A 207 22.58 5.67 14.73
CA GLU A 207 21.60 6.75 14.97
C GLU A 207 20.28 6.45 14.26
N ARG A 208 20.34 6.02 13.00
CA ARG A 208 19.14 5.65 12.23
C ARG A 208 18.40 4.47 12.84
N ARG A 209 19.11 3.46 13.35
CA ARG A 209 18.48 2.31 14.04
C ARG A 209 17.88 2.70 15.40
N ALA A 210 18.44 3.69 16.08
CA ALA A 210 17.88 4.20 17.33
C ALA A 210 16.56 4.93 17.07
N GLN A 211 16.55 5.84 16.09
CA GLN A 211 15.36 6.58 15.67
C GLN A 211 14.23 5.65 15.20
N LEU A 212 14.54 4.66 14.36
CA LEU A 212 13.57 3.64 13.94
C LEU A 212 12.98 2.80 15.08
N LYS A 213 13.63 2.71 16.25
CA LYS A 213 13.04 2.05 17.42
C LYS A 213 12.09 2.96 18.18
N GLU A 214 12.37 4.26 18.21
CA GLU A 214 11.52 5.28 18.80
C GLU A 214 10.23 5.44 17.98
N ASP A 215 10.32 5.49 16.66
CA ASP A 215 9.16 5.63 15.75
C ASP A 215 8.25 4.38 15.69
N ARG A 216 8.62 3.27 16.35
CA ARG A 216 7.81 2.03 16.42
C ARG A 216 6.78 2.04 17.56
N SER A 217 6.85 3.00 18.51
CA SER A 217 5.87 3.17 19.59
C SER A 217 4.73 4.07 19.17
#